data_AF-A0A7V9UES6-F1
#
_entry.id   AF-A0A7V9UES6-F1
#
_cell.length_a   1.000
_cell.length_b   1.000
_cell.length_c   1.000
_cell.angle_alpha   90.00
_cell.angle_beta   90.00
_cell.angle_gamma   90.00
#
_symmetry.space_group_name_H-M   'P 1'
#
loop_
_entity.id
_entity.type
_entity.pdbx_description
1 polymer ?
#
loop_
_entity_poly.entity_id
_entity_poly.type
_entity_poly.pdbx_seq_one_letter_code
_entity_poly.pdbx_strand_id
1 'polypeptide(L)'
;MRLRVLNEETNEFTTGRICDVVDKGEQPVYALQLEDGKEVKATENHRLLTDEGWMTLREAVGLIGSGTEARMTRPCRLLTNGTKAYMDRSWLEARRKEGLSVQEMADQAGCSYHTIRKWLARHDLRFSPQERNFRPGNRPWSDGRKGYKVQRTWTPEWKEAIRTARSGPNSNFWRGGISSDRANVARWTTDQAPAVHYQYDYTCQSCGRRGGLLHAHHIIPVWADASLARDIGNLVSVCDACHRLIHRTRASEVEFAQRFEAFLGRAEELGDLPSRKGYRLTAHPVGVASIEYVGVQQTYDLCVEGPWHNFVANGIVVHNSFNEESARYHKLADDFYVPDAAAVRGQVGKPGAYTFETVDGELAEETRERLKRIYAGLYAEYNTMMEQGVAKELARAVLPFGIYTQFYWTLNARSLMNFLSLRNSEFAQYEIRVYAEAVERFFAEKMPVTHACFIEFGRRSP
;
A
#
# COMPACT_ATOMS: atom_id res chain seq x y z
N MET A 1 -3.75 -9.33 -4.44
CA MET A 1 -4.27 -8.87 -3.13
C MET A 1 -3.71 -7.49 -2.81
N ARG A 2 -4.47 -6.62 -2.15
CA ARG A 2 -3.99 -5.30 -1.69
C ARG A 2 -3.53 -5.40 -0.24
N LEU A 3 -2.35 -4.88 0.07
CA LEU A 3 -1.81 -4.81 1.42
C LEU A 3 -1.58 -3.36 1.81
N ARG A 4 -1.44 -3.13 3.11
CA ARG A 4 -1.06 -1.81 3.61
C ARG A 4 0.46 -1.67 3.61
N VAL A 5 0.94 -0.54 3.12
CA VAL A 5 2.36 -0.19 2.99
C VAL A 5 2.59 1.14 3.68
N LEU A 6 3.68 1.25 4.44
CA LEU A 6 4.09 2.50 5.08
C LEU A 6 4.88 3.34 4.08
N ASN A 7 4.46 4.57 3.86
CA ASN A 7 5.30 5.58 3.24
C ASN A 7 6.25 6.13 4.32
N GLU A 8 7.53 5.80 4.21
CA GLU A 8 8.54 6.11 5.24
C GLU A 8 8.89 7.61 5.29
N GLU A 9 8.72 8.36 4.20
CA GLU A 9 8.91 9.82 4.19
C GLU A 9 7.84 10.55 5.00
N THR A 10 6.59 10.10 4.89
CA THR A 10 5.43 10.78 5.50
C THR A 10 4.98 10.14 6.82
N ASN A 11 5.48 8.93 7.11
CA ASN A 11 4.99 8.04 8.16
C ASN A 11 3.49 7.68 8.02
N GLU A 12 2.95 7.75 6.80
CA GLU A 12 1.53 7.51 6.50
C GLU A 12 1.33 6.19 5.75
N PHE A 13 0.25 5.48 6.09
CA PHE A 13 -0.08 4.24 5.39
C PHE A 13 -0.81 4.50 4.08
N THR A 14 -0.35 3.81 3.04
CA THR A 14 -0.97 3.71 1.72
C THR A 14 -1.29 2.25 1.40
N THR A 15 -1.77 2.00 0.18
CA THR A 15 -2.07 0.65 -0.31
C THR A 15 -1.03 0.24 -1.34
N GLY A 16 -0.43 -0.93 -1.15
CA GLY A 16 0.44 -1.60 -2.12
C GLY A 16 -0.22 -2.88 -2.65
N ARG A 17 0.38 -3.44 -3.71
CA ARG A 17 -0.06 -4.69 -4.32
C ARG A 17 1.04 -5.74 -4.17
N ILE A 18 0.65 -6.96 -3.79
CA ILE A 18 1.57 -8.10 -3.84
C ILE A 18 1.85 -8.40 -5.31
N CYS A 19 3.13 -8.38 -5.69
CA CYS A 19 3.58 -8.82 -7.01
C CYS A 19 4.07 -10.27 -6.98
N ASP A 20 4.69 -10.72 -5.88
CA ASP A 20 5.23 -12.08 -5.80
C ASP A 20 5.24 -12.63 -4.36
N VAL A 21 5.34 -13.96 -4.25
CA VAL A 21 5.49 -14.71 -2.99
C VAL A 21 6.67 -15.66 -3.14
N VAL A 22 7.70 -15.47 -2.33
CA VAL A 22 8.96 -16.20 -2.43
C VAL A 22 9.03 -17.25 -1.34
N ASP A 23 9.18 -18.52 -1.74
CA ASP A 23 9.48 -19.63 -0.83
C ASP A 23 10.93 -19.51 -0.30
N LYS A 24 11.10 -19.52 1.02
CA LYS A 24 12.40 -19.41 1.72
C LYS A 24 12.84 -20.72 2.38
N GLY A 25 12.10 -21.80 2.14
CA GLY A 25 12.32 -23.12 2.72
C GLY A 25 12.04 -23.17 4.22
N GLU A 26 12.52 -24.23 4.85
CA GLU A 26 12.40 -24.46 6.28
C GLU A 26 13.44 -23.65 7.08
N GLN A 27 12.98 -22.79 7.98
CA GLN A 27 13.83 -21.92 8.79
C GLN A 27 13.40 -21.90 10.26
N PRO A 28 14.31 -21.62 11.21
CA PRO A 28 13.96 -21.37 12.61
C PRO A 28 13.08 -20.11 12.73
N VAL A 29 11.89 -20.26 13.30
CA VAL A 29 10.89 -19.18 13.44
C VAL A 29 10.69 -18.79 14.90
N TYR A 30 10.55 -17.48 15.13
CA TYR A 30 10.27 -16.89 16.43
C TYR A 30 8.94 -16.14 16.37
N ALA A 31 8.07 -16.38 17.36
CA ALA A 31 6.83 -15.62 17.56
C ALA A 31 7.13 -14.45 18.49
N LEU A 32 6.83 -13.25 18.01
CA LEU A 32 7.01 -12.01 18.75
C LEU A 32 5.64 -11.43 19.07
N GLN A 33 5.38 -11.20 20.35
CA GLN A 33 4.13 -10.62 20.84
C GLN A 33 4.35 -9.19 21.33
N LEU A 34 3.51 -8.27 20.91
CA LEU A 34 3.51 -6.87 21.33
C LEU A 34 2.61 -6.63 22.54
N GLU A 35 2.86 -5.55 23.27
CA GLU A 35 2.08 -5.13 24.45
C GLU A 35 0.58 -4.91 24.17
N ASP A 36 0.23 -4.61 22.92
CA ASP A 36 -1.16 -4.43 22.48
C ASP A 36 -1.82 -5.72 21.93
N GLY A 37 -1.16 -6.87 22.11
CA GLY A 37 -1.65 -8.19 21.75
C GLY A 37 -1.41 -8.60 20.30
N LYS A 38 -0.80 -7.75 19.46
CA LYS A 38 -0.39 -8.14 18.11
C LYS A 38 0.73 -9.17 18.15
N GLU A 39 0.75 -10.08 17.20
CA GLU A 39 1.76 -11.12 17.09
C GLU A 39 2.25 -11.27 15.64
N VAL A 40 3.56 -11.40 15.46
CA VAL A 40 4.16 -11.76 14.18
C VAL A 40 5.16 -12.91 14.36
N LYS A 41 5.16 -13.84 13.40
CA LYS A 41 6.15 -14.90 13.29
C LYS A 41 7.15 -14.51 12.22
N ALA A 42 8.43 -14.56 12.57
CA ALA A 42 9.49 -14.18 11.67
C ALA A 42 10.78 -14.94 11.99
N THR A 43 11.69 -15.00 11.02
CA THR A 43 13.03 -15.52 11.24
C THR A 43 13.92 -14.48 11.89
N GLU A 44 15.01 -14.93 12.50
CA GLU A 44 15.97 -14.04 13.18
C GLU A 44 16.55 -12.93 12.29
N ASN A 45 16.61 -13.17 10.97
CA ASN A 45 17.20 -12.25 9.99
C ASN A 45 16.15 -11.39 9.27
N HIS A 46 14.85 -11.65 9.50
CA HIS A 46 13.80 -10.84 8.90
C HIS A 46 13.81 -9.44 9.52
N ARG A 47 13.71 -8.42 8.67
CA ARG A 47 13.79 -7.03 9.10
C ARG A 47 12.43 -6.50 9.52
N LEU A 48 12.41 -5.86 10.69
CA LEU A 48 11.26 -5.21 11.29
C LEU A 48 11.57 -3.73 11.42
N LEU A 49 10.56 -2.87 11.23
CA LEU A 49 10.73 -1.44 11.43
C LEU A 49 10.57 -1.12 12.93
N THR A 50 11.64 -0.64 13.55
CA THR A 50 11.66 -0.16 14.95
C THR A 50 11.61 1.37 14.99
N ASP A 51 11.42 1.96 16.17
CA ASP A 51 11.54 3.42 16.37
C ASP A 51 12.97 3.95 16.18
N GLU A 52 13.95 3.05 16.09
CA GLU A 52 15.36 3.34 15.76
C GLU A 52 15.70 3.04 14.29
N GLY A 53 14.75 2.53 13.50
CA GLY A 53 14.91 2.21 12.07
C GLY A 53 14.79 0.71 11.76
N TRP A 54 15.24 0.32 10.57
CA TRP A 54 15.19 -1.08 10.13
C TRP A 54 16.25 -1.91 10.83
N MET A 55 15.82 -2.96 11.53
CA MET A 55 16.70 -3.91 12.21
C MET A 55 16.24 -5.34 11.93
N THR A 56 17.17 -6.29 11.88
CA THR A 56 16.79 -7.72 11.90
C THR A 56 16.11 -8.04 13.23
N LEU A 57 15.25 -9.06 13.28
CA LEU A 57 14.62 -9.49 14.53
C LEU A 57 15.68 -9.74 15.62
N ARG A 58 16.79 -10.41 15.29
CA ARG A 58 17.90 -10.67 16.21
C ARG A 58 18.47 -9.39 16.79
N GLU A 59 18.76 -8.40 15.96
CA GLU A 59 19.24 -7.10 16.42
C GLU A 59 18.16 -6.42 17.26
N ALA A 60 16.94 -6.30 16.73
CA ALA A 60 15.81 -5.56 17.30
C ALA A 60 15.60 -5.89 18.78
N VAL A 61 15.54 -7.18 19.14
CA VAL A 61 15.32 -7.63 20.53
C VAL A 61 16.60 -8.09 21.23
N GLY A 62 17.75 -8.04 20.56
CA GLY A 62 18.99 -8.64 21.09
C GLY A 62 18.79 -10.12 21.38
N LEU A 63 18.30 -10.88 20.41
CA LEU A 63 17.92 -12.28 20.57
C LEU A 63 19.15 -13.13 20.94
N ILE A 64 19.06 -13.85 22.06
CA ILE A 64 20.04 -14.86 22.47
C ILE A 64 19.34 -16.21 22.64
N GLY A 65 20.02 -17.27 22.16
CA GLY A 65 19.60 -18.67 22.26
C GLY A 65 19.58 -19.38 20.91
N SER A 66 19.58 -20.72 20.93
CA SER A 66 19.44 -21.57 19.73
C SER A 66 18.48 -22.72 19.99
N GLY A 67 17.51 -22.91 19.08
CA GLY A 67 16.74 -24.14 18.90
C GLY A 67 15.79 -24.60 20.01
N THR A 68 15.84 -24.05 21.23
CA THR A 68 14.95 -24.43 22.35
C THR A 68 14.65 -23.29 23.34
N GLU A 69 15.57 -22.35 23.52
CA GLU A 69 15.34 -21.15 24.33
C GLU A 69 15.52 -19.89 23.47
N ALA A 70 14.55 -18.97 23.55
CA ALA A 70 14.65 -17.63 22.97
C ALA A 70 14.49 -16.61 24.08
N ARG A 71 15.48 -15.70 24.22
CA ARG A 71 15.42 -14.62 25.20
C ARG A 71 15.73 -13.29 24.55
N MET A 72 14.97 -12.27 24.95
CA MET A 72 15.20 -10.87 24.61
C MET A 72 16.17 -10.26 25.63
N THR A 73 17.21 -9.58 25.15
CA THR A 73 18.20 -8.91 26.03
C THR A 73 18.05 -7.40 26.09
N ARG A 74 17.26 -6.82 25.19
CA ARG A 74 16.98 -5.40 25.18
C ARG A 74 15.51 -5.11 24.87
N PRO A 75 14.92 -4.08 25.49
CA PRO A 75 13.59 -3.63 25.12
C PRO A 75 13.61 -3.12 23.66
N CYS A 76 12.51 -3.33 22.95
CA CYS A 76 12.34 -2.92 21.57
C CYS A 76 10.91 -2.42 21.36
N ARG A 77 10.72 -1.46 20.44
CA ARG A 77 9.39 -1.03 20.00
C ARG A 77 9.29 -1.18 18.49
N LEU A 78 8.23 -1.81 18.02
CA LEU A 78 7.97 -2.02 16.59
C LEU A 78 6.91 -1.06 16.09
N LEU A 79 7.07 -0.59 14.85
CA LEU A 79 6.06 0.22 14.18
C LEU A 79 4.90 -0.68 13.77
N THR A 80 3.69 -0.28 14.17
CA THR A 80 2.47 -1.06 13.94
C THR A 80 1.50 -0.35 13.00
N ASN A 81 0.39 -1.03 12.71
CA ASN A 81 -0.66 -0.69 11.75
C ASN A 81 -1.57 0.49 12.12
N GLY A 82 -0.88 1.52 12.56
CA GLY A 82 -1.23 2.90 12.58
C GLY A 82 -2.31 3.33 13.54
N THR A 83 -2.06 4.48 14.14
CA THR A 83 -3.10 5.26 14.81
C THR A 83 -3.71 6.20 13.79
N LYS A 84 -4.91 6.72 14.07
CA LYS A 84 -5.48 7.75 13.20
C LYS A 84 -4.58 8.97 13.24
N ALA A 85 -4.23 9.54 12.09
CA ALA A 85 -3.26 10.63 11.99
C ALA A 85 -3.57 11.80 12.92
N TYR A 86 -4.86 12.14 13.09
CA TYR A 86 -5.29 13.20 14.00
C TYR A 86 -5.10 12.90 15.50
N MET A 87 -4.83 11.64 15.87
CA MET A 87 -4.53 11.21 17.23
C MET A 87 -3.02 11.20 17.51
N ASP A 88 -2.20 11.19 16.47
CA ASP A 88 -0.74 11.19 16.53
C ASP A 88 -0.22 12.61 16.78
N ARG A 89 0.53 12.76 17.88
CA ARG A 89 1.09 14.04 18.29
C ARG A 89 2.10 14.57 17.28
N SER A 90 3.04 13.72 16.86
CA SER A 90 4.11 14.03 15.91
C SER A 90 3.54 14.47 14.57
N TRP A 91 2.48 13.80 14.10
CA TRP A 91 1.77 14.20 12.89
C TRP A 91 1.17 15.61 13.02
N LEU A 92 0.48 15.90 14.14
CA LEU A 92 -0.10 17.23 14.37
C LEU A 92 0.98 18.33 14.50
N GLU A 93 2.13 18.04 15.13
CA GLU A 93 3.26 18.96 15.24
C GLU A 93 3.86 19.30 13.86
N ALA A 94 4.07 18.28 13.01
CA ALA A 94 4.58 18.47 11.66
C ALA A 94 3.66 19.37 10.82
N ARG A 95 2.35 19.09 10.82
CA ARG A 95 1.36 19.92 10.09
C ARG A 95 1.29 21.34 10.63
N ARG A 96 1.48 21.54 11.95
CA ARG A 96 1.57 22.89 12.53
C ARG A 96 2.82 23.62 12.06
N LYS A 97 3.97 22.94 11.98
CA LYS A 97 5.23 23.51 11.49
C LYS A 97 5.13 23.93 10.02
N GLU A 98 4.36 23.21 9.22
CA GLU A 98 4.02 23.54 7.83
C GLU A 98 3.08 24.76 7.71
N GLY A 99 2.53 25.26 8.82
CA GLY A 99 1.64 26.44 8.83
C GLY A 99 0.21 26.15 8.39
N LEU A 100 -0.20 24.89 8.36
CA LEU A 100 -1.57 24.50 7.98
C LEU A 100 -2.59 24.99 9.00
N SER A 101 -3.77 25.40 8.51
CA SER A 101 -4.93 25.69 9.34
C SER A 101 -5.57 24.41 9.87
N VAL A 102 -6.38 24.55 10.93
CA VAL A 102 -7.17 23.44 11.50
C VAL A 102 -8.08 22.78 10.45
N GLN A 103 -8.61 23.55 9.49
CA GLN A 103 -9.48 23.01 8.44
C GLN A 103 -8.67 22.18 7.45
N GLU A 104 -7.51 22.66 7.00
CA GLU A 104 -6.64 21.91 6.09
C GLU A 104 -6.11 20.63 6.74
N MET A 105 -5.76 20.67 8.04
CA MET A 105 -5.42 19.47 8.80
C MET A 105 -6.58 18.46 8.85
N ALA A 106 -7.81 18.94 9.01
CA ALA A 106 -9.00 18.10 9.07
C ALA A 106 -9.26 17.41 7.71
N ASP A 107 -9.10 18.17 6.63
CA ASP A 107 -9.26 17.69 5.27
C ASP A 107 -8.18 16.64 4.92
N GLN A 108 -6.93 16.85 5.34
CA GLN A 108 -5.85 15.87 5.17
C GLN A 108 -6.06 14.59 6.00
N ALA A 109 -6.49 14.73 7.26
CA ALA A 109 -6.73 13.59 8.14
C ALA A 109 -8.04 12.82 7.81
N GLY A 110 -8.89 13.37 6.94
CA GLY A 110 -10.20 12.81 6.62
C GLY A 110 -11.17 12.85 7.81
N CYS A 111 -11.08 13.88 8.65
CA CYS A 111 -11.92 14.02 9.84
C CYS A 111 -12.55 15.40 9.96
N SER A 112 -13.32 15.65 11.02
CA SER A 112 -13.99 16.95 11.21
C SER A 112 -13.03 17.98 11.81
N TYR A 113 -13.27 19.26 11.51
CA TYR A 113 -12.60 20.40 12.14
C TYR A 113 -12.57 20.30 13.67
N HIS A 114 -13.68 19.90 14.29
CA HIS A 114 -13.78 19.75 15.75
C HIS A 114 -12.96 18.58 16.28
N THR A 115 -12.78 17.52 15.48
CA THR A 115 -11.92 16.39 15.82
C THR A 115 -10.47 16.86 15.94
N ILE A 116 -9.95 17.59 14.96
CA ILE A 116 -8.59 18.16 15.02
C ILE A 116 -8.43 19.07 16.24
N ARG A 117 -9.36 20.00 16.48
CA ARG A 117 -9.29 20.89 17.66
C ARG A 117 -9.22 20.13 18.98
N LYS A 118 -10.02 19.07 19.12
CA LYS A 118 -10.03 18.23 20.33
C LYS A 118 -8.65 17.61 20.57
N TRP A 119 -8.02 17.07 19.53
CA TRP A 119 -6.72 16.40 19.65
C TRP A 119 -5.54 17.36 19.78
N LEU A 120 -5.57 18.49 19.08
CA LEU A 120 -4.64 19.60 19.33
C LEU A 120 -4.70 20.05 20.79
N ALA A 121 -5.90 20.14 21.38
CA ALA A 121 -6.04 20.50 22.79
C ALA A 121 -5.51 19.41 23.73
N ARG A 122 -5.74 18.12 23.40
CA ARG A 122 -5.28 16.97 24.19
C ARG A 122 -3.76 16.80 24.21
N HIS A 123 -3.09 17.20 23.13
CA HIS A 123 -1.63 17.17 23.00
C HIS A 123 -0.95 18.50 23.35
N ASP A 124 -1.71 19.46 23.88
CA ASP A 124 -1.25 20.82 24.20
C ASP A 124 -0.63 21.60 23.02
N LEU A 125 -1.11 21.31 21.80
CA LEU A 125 -0.75 21.95 20.54
C LEU A 125 -1.78 22.99 20.08
N ARG A 126 -2.37 23.75 21.01
CA ARG A 126 -3.39 24.75 20.67
C ARG A 126 -2.74 25.93 19.95
N PHE A 127 -3.43 26.44 18.92
CA PHE A 127 -3.05 27.73 18.31
C PHE A 127 -3.23 28.86 19.32
N SER A 128 -2.21 29.70 19.47
CA SER A 128 -2.23 30.93 20.26
C SER A 128 -3.26 31.92 19.70
N PRO A 129 -3.73 32.88 20.51
CA PRO A 129 -4.59 33.96 20.02
C PRO A 129 -3.99 34.70 18.82
N GLN A 130 -2.67 34.88 18.78
CA GLN A 130 -1.94 35.53 17.70
C GLN A 130 -1.96 34.70 16.41
N GLU A 131 -1.80 33.37 16.50
CA GLU A 131 -1.93 32.47 15.35
C GLU A 131 -3.38 32.32 14.87
N ARG A 132 -4.36 32.56 15.77
CA ARG A 132 -5.80 32.55 15.46
C ARG A 132 -6.31 33.88 14.93
N ASN A 133 -5.48 34.93 14.97
CA ASN A 133 -5.87 36.22 14.46
C ASN A 133 -6.05 36.16 12.94
N PHE A 134 -6.99 36.94 12.46
CA PHE A 134 -7.17 37.12 11.03
C PHE A 134 -5.88 37.62 10.41
N ARG A 135 -5.53 37.10 9.22
CA ARG A 135 -4.39 37.57 8.43
C ARG A 135 -4.47 39.11 8.29
N PRO A 136 -3.33 39.83 8.24
CA PRO A 136 -3.33 41.28 8.03
C PRO A 136 -4.24 41.65 6.83
N GLY A 137 -5.24 42.48 7.07
CA GLY A 137 -6.28 42.87 6.09
C GLY A 137 -7.68 42.30 6.33
N ASN A 138 -7.83 41.20 7.07
CA ASN A 138 -9.11 40.52 7.30
C ASN A 138 -9.69 40.71 8.71
N ARG A 139 -9.46 41.86 9.35
CA ARG A 139 -9.99 42.10 10.71
C ARG A 139 -11.50 42.33 10.66
N PRO A 140 -12.32 41.54 11.37
CA PRO A 140 -13.75 41.81 11.48
C PRO A 140 -13.95 43.12 12.26
N TRP A 141 -15.00 43.86 11.93
CA TRP A 141 -15.33 45.16 12.54
C TRP A 141 -15.45 45.14 14.07
N SER A 142 -15.67 43.96 14.66
CA SER A 142 -15.80 43.74 16.09
C SER A 142 -14.48 43.45 16.81
N ASP A 143 -13.35 43.43 16.10
CA ASP A 143 -12.02 43.24 16.70
C ASP A 143 -11.75 44.34 17.75
N GLY A 144 -11.41 43.94 18.98
CA GLY A 144 -11.19 44.85 20.11
C GLY A 144 -12.43 45.37 20.85
N ARG A 145 -13.67 45.07 20.41
CA ARG A 145 -14.91 45.53 21.08
C ARG A 145 -15.49 44.45 22.00
N LYS A 146 -15.38 44.60 23.33
CA LYS A 146 -16.02 43.74 24.34
C LYS A 146 -17.30 44.38 24.88
N GLY A 147 -18.32 43.57 25.21
CA GLY A 147 -19.50 44.02 25.97
C GLY A 147 -20.64 44.65 25.18
N TYR A 148 -20.66 44.58 23.85
CA TYR A 148 -21.80 45.08 23.08
C TYR A 148 -23.02 44.16 23.27
N LYS A 149 -24.11 44.70 23.84
CA LYS A 149 -25.41 44.04 23.84
C LYS A 149 -26.18 44.52 22.62
N VAL A 150 -26.28 43.68 21.60
CA VAL A 150 -27.20 43.94 20.48
C VAL A 150 -28.61 43.70 21.01
N GLN A 151 -29.37 44.76 21.33
CA GLN A 151 -30.81 44.62 21.52
C GLN A 151 -31.42 44.24 20.17
N ARG A 152 -31.72 42.96 19.98
CA ARG A 152 -32.38 42.46 18.78
C ARG A 152 -33.89 42.55 18.94
N THR A 153 -34.42 43.76 18.78
CA THR A 153 -35.84 43.94 18.54
C THR A 153 -36.08 43.71 17.06
N TRP A 154 -36.63 42.54 16.71
CA TRP A 154 -36.82 42.16 15.32
C TRP A 154 -38.04 42.88 14.75
N THR A 155 -37.81 44.01 14.08
CA THR A 155 -38.87 44.69 13.34
C THR A 155 -39.38 43.80 12.20
N PRO A 156 -40.63 43.98 11.72
CA PRO A 156 -41.14 43.24 10.56
C PRO A 156 -40.21 43.31 9.35
N GLU A 157 -39.61 44.49 9.10
CA GLU A 157 -38.65 44.71 8.03
C GLU A 157 -37.37 43.90 8.24
N TRP A 158 -36.89 43.79 9.49
CA TRP A 158 -35.72 42.99 9.83
C TRP A 158 -35.98 41.48 9.65
N LYS A 159 -37.17 41.00 10.03
CA LYS A 159 -37.58 39.60 9.80
C LYS A 159 -37.62 39.29 8.31
N GLU A 160 -38.17 40.22 7.52
CA GLU A 160 -38.22 40.11 6.07
C GLU A 160 -36.83 40.16 5.44
N ALA A 161 -35.94 41.04 5.93
CA ALA A 161 -34.55 41.12 5.51
C ALA A 161 -33.78 39.82 5.83
N ILE A 162 -33.98 39.20 7.00
CA ILE A 162 -33.40 37.88 7.30
C ILE A 162 -33.97 36.82 6.38
N ARG A 163 -35.30 36.79 6.18
CA ARG A 163 -35.96 35.80 5.35
C ARG A 163 -35.36 35.84 3.95
N THR A 164 -35.29 37.05 3.38
CA THR A 164 -34.66 37.35 2.08
C THR A 164 -33.19 36.95 2.06
N ALA A 165 -32.43 37.27 3.10
CA ALA A 165 -31.02 36.92 3.23
C ALA A 165 -30.77 35.43 3.49
N ARG A 166 -31.77 34.66 3.93
CA ARG A 166 -31.67 33.21 4.18
C ARG A 166 -32.33 32.36 3.10
N SER A 167 -32.91 32.99 2.08
CA SER A 167 -33.57 32.34 0.95
C SER A 167 -32.79 32.53 -0.35
N GLY A 168 -32.80 31.51 -1.21
CA GLY A 168 -32.22 31.59 -2.55
C GLY A 168 -30.75 32.08 -2.55
N PRO A 169 -30.33 32.84 -3.58
CA PRO A 169 -28.98 33.38 -3.76
C PRO A 169 -28.27 33.96 -2.56
N ASN A 170 -29.04 34.55 -1.65
CA ASN A 170 -28.50 35.35 -0.57
C ASN A 170 -28.13 34.50 0.66
N SER A 171 -28.62 33.25 0.74
CA SER A 171 -28.33 32.38 1.87
C SER A 171 -26.90 31.89 1.83
N ASN A 172 -26.19 31.96 2.95
CA ASN A 172 -24.89 31.31 3.14
C ASN A 172 -24.97 29.76 3.09
N PHE A 173 -26.18 29.20 3.14
CA PHE A 173 -26.44 27.77 2.87
C PHE A 173 -26.85 27.50 1.42
N TRP A 174 -26.96 28.53 0.59
CA TRP A 174 -27.31 28.39 -0.83
C TRP A 174 -26.15 27.83 -1.62
N ARG A 175 -26.40 26.72 -2.31
CA ARG A 175 -25.45 26.06 -3.20
C ARG A 175 -25.85 26.26 -4.67
N GLY A 176 -26.12 27.50 -5.07
CA GLY A 176 -26.43 27.82 -6.48
C GLY A 176 -27.83 27.39 -6.96
N GLY A 177 -28.79 27.21 -6.05
CA GLY A 177 -30.19 26.91 -6.40
C GLY A 177 -30.47 25.43 -6.71
N ILE A 178 -29.43 24.59 -6.68
CA ILE A 178 -29.53 23.17 -6.97
C ILE A 178 -29.61 22.43 -5.63
N SER A 179 -30.81 21.98 -5.27
CA SER A 179 -30.93 20.91 -4.25
C SER A 179 -30.08 19.74 -4.71
N SER A 180 -29.35 19.08 -3.81
CA SER A 180 -28.49 17.96 -4.21
C SER A 180 -29.32 16.92 -4.97
N ASP A 181 -28.71 16.23 -5.93
CA ASP A 181 -29.45 15.27 -6.75
C ASP A 181 -30.16 14.23 -5.88
N ARG A 182 -29.50 13.80 -4.79
CA ARG A 182 -30.09 12.97 -3.74
C ARG A 182 -31.35 13.58 -3.09
N ALA A 183 -31.35 14.86 -2.77
CA ALA A 183 -32.51 15.54 -2.19
C ALA A 183 -33.67 15.64 -3.22
N ASN A 184 -33.34 15.82 -4.50
CA ASN A 184 -34.34 15.82 -5.56
C ASN A 184 -34.93 14.42 -5.80
N VAL A 185 -34.10 13.37 -5.76
CA VAL A 185 -34.56 11.97 -5.83
C VAL A 185 -35.47 11.64 -4.65
N ALA A 186 -35.10 12.02 -3.43
CA ALA A 186 -35.93 11.77 -2.24
C ALA A 186 -37.29 12.50 -2.33
N ARG A 187 -37.29 13.75 -2.79
CA ARG A 187 -38.53 14.51 -3.03
C ARG A 187 -39.40 13.82 -4.08
N TRP A 188 -38.83 13.52 -5.24
CA TRP A 188 -39.54 12.83 -6.31
C TRP A 188 -40.12 11.49 -5.85
N THR A 189 -39.36 10.70 -5.08
CA THR A 189 -39.83 9.41 -4.52
C THR A 189 -41.01 9.61 -3.57
N THR A 190 -40.96 10.67 -2.76
CA THR A 190 -42.06 11.04 -1.86
C THR A 190 -43.31 11.43 -2.67
N ASP A 191 -43.13 12.19 -3.75
CA ASP A 191 -44.22 12.63 -4.63
C ASP A 191 -44.87 11.44 -5.36
N GLN A 192 -44.10 10.41 -5.73
CA GLN A 192 -44.62 9.19 -6.37
C GLN A 192 -45.24 8.19 -5.39
N ALA A 193 -44.96 8.30 -4.09
CA ALA A 193 -45.36 7.29 -3.11
C ALA A 193 -46.87 6.95 -3.12
N PRO A 194 -47.80 7.91 -3.24
CA PRO A 194 -49.22 7.59 -3.33
C PRO A 194 -49.58 6.70 -4.53
N ALA A 195 -49.01 6.98 -5.70
CA ALA A 195 -49.27 6.21 -6.92
C ALA A 195 -48.69 4.79 -6.81
N VAL A 196 -47.47 4.67 -6.28
CA VAL A 196 -46.81 3.37 -6.03
C VAL A 196 -47.64 2.55 -5.03
N HIS A 197 -48.12 3.14 -3.93
CA HIS A 197 -48.92 2.41 -2.96
C HIS A 197 -50.26 1.94 -3.54
N TYR A 198 -50.90 2.79 -4.35
CA TYR A 198 -52.13 2.43 -5.03
C TYR A 198 -51.93 1.27 -6.01
N GLN A 199 -50.84 1.28 -6.80
CA GLN A 199 -50.49 0.20 -7.74
C GLN A 199 -50.40 -1.17 -7.07
N TYR A 200 -49.88 -1.22 -5.83
CA TYR A 200 -49.70 -2.45 -5.08
C TYR A 200 -50.83 -2.72 -4.07
N ASP A 201 -52.01 -2.10 -4.24
CA ASP A 201 -53.16 -2.19 -3.32
C ASP A 201 -52.78 -2.02 -1.83
N TYR A 202 -51.90 -1.04 -1.57
CA TYR A 202 -51.34 -0.74 -0.25
C TYR A 202 -50.70 -1.96 0.44
N THR A 203 -50.19 -2.90 -0.34
CA THR A 203 -49.60 -4.16 0.12
C THR A 203 -48.08 -4.13 0.01
N CYS A 204 -47.41 -4.47 1.11
CA CYS A 204 -45.96 -4.57 1.18
C CYS A 204 -45.44 -5.69 0.26
N GLN A 205 -44.58 -5.34 -0.69
CA GLN A 205 -43.99 -6.27 -1.65
C GLN A 205 -42.87 -7.15 -1.05
N SER A 206 -42.53 -6.95 0.22
CA SER A 206 -41.55 -7.79 0.93
C SER A 206 -42.22 -8.87 1.79
N CYS A 207 -43.33 -8.56 2.47
CA CYS A 207 -43.96 -9.47 3.44
C CYS A 207 -45.46 -9.73 3.20
N GLY A 208 -46.07 -9.12 2.18
CA GLY A 208 -47.49 -9.31 1.85
C GLY A 208 -48.50 -8.64 2.79
N ARG A 209 -48.05 -7.89 3.81
CA ARG A 209 -48.97 -7.16 4.71
C ARG A 209 -49.60 -5.98 3.99
N ARG A 210 -50.94 -5.87 4.07
CA ARG A 210 -51.72 -4.71 3.61
C ARG A 210 -51.84 -3.63 4.69
N GLY A 211 -51.64 -2.37 4.32
CA GLY A 211 -51.77 -1.20 5.18
C GLY A 211 -50.60 -0.96 6.17
N GLY A 212 -50.77 0.06 7.02
CA GLY A 212 -49.74 0.53 7.96
C GLY A 212 -48.91 1.69 7.41
N LEU A 213 -47.73 1.93 8.02
CA LEU A 213 -46.78 2.92 7.51
C LEU A 213 -45.99 2.33 6.34
N LEU A 214 -46.32 2.77 5.13
CA LEU A 214 -45.70 2.33 3.87
C LEU A 214 -44.69 3.37 3.38
N HIS A 215 -43.66 2.88 2.70
CA HIS A 215 -42.61 3.65 2.05
C HIS A 215 -42.51 3.20 0.59
N ALA A 216 -42.27 4.15 -0.32
CA ALA A 216 -41.91 3.85 -1.70
C ALA A 216 -40.40 3.58 -1.74
N HIS A 217 -40.02 2.34 -1.99
CA HIS A 217 -38.65 1.87 -1.93
C HIS A 217 -38.14 1.56 -3.34
N HIS A 218 -36.90 1.95 -3.67
CA HIS A 218 -36.27 1.59 -4.94
C HIS A 218 -35.91 0.11 -5.00
N ILE A 219 -36.33 -0.62 -6.04
CA ILE A 219 -35.97 -2.04 -6.24
C ILE A 219 -34.45 -2.14 -6.41
N ILE A 220 -33.92 -1.44 -7.41
CA ILE A 220 -32.48 -1.23 -7.59
C ILE A 220 -32.09 0.05 -6.85
N PRO A 221 -31.22 -0.04 -5.83
CA PRO A 221 -30.91 1.11 -5.00
C PRO A 221 -30.16 2.18 -5.82
N VAL A 222 -30.44 3.45 -5.51
CA VAL A 222 -29.91 4.62 -6.24
C VAL A 222 -28.37 4.66 -6.27
N TRP A 223 -27.71 4.11 -5.25
CA TRP A 223 -26.24 4.04 -5.22
C TRP A 223 -25.65 3.05 -6.23
N ALA A 224 -26.47 2.09 -6.66
CA ALA A 224 -26.11 1.01 -7.56
C ALA A 224 -26.34 1.42 -9.03
N ASP A 225 -27.49 2.05 -9.30
CA ASP A 225 -27.79 2.63 -10.61
C ASP A 225 -28.58 3.94 -10.45
N ALA A 226 -27.89 5.07 -10.61
CA ALA A 226 -28.50 6.39 -10.49
C ALA A 226 -29.46 6.72 -11.65
N SER A 227 -29.37 6.03 -12.79
CA SER A 227 -30.26 6.27 -13.93
C SER A 227 -31.71 5.86 -13.64
N LEU A 228 -31.90 4.87 -12.75
CA LEU A 228 -33.20 4.37 -12.31
C LEU A 228 -33.79 5.14 -11.11
N ALA A 229 -33.10 6.17 -10.62
CA ALA A 229 -33.49 6.87 -9.40
C ALA A 229 -34.83 7.61 -9.50
N ARG A 230 -35.23 7.97 -10.74
CA ARG A 230 -36.49 8.66 -11.07
C ARG A 230 -37.38 7.83 -12.00
N ASP A 231 -37.19 6.52 -12.00
CA ASP A 231 -38.06 5.59 -12.71
C ASP A 231 -39.11 5.05 -11.74
N ILE A 232 -40.39 5.29 -12.05
CA ILE A 232 -41.50 4.79 -11.21
C ILE A 232 -41.58 3.26 -11.24
N GLY A 233 -41.15 2.62 -12.34
CA GLY A 233 -41.06 1.17 -12.45
C GLY A 233 -40.00 0.55 -11.53
N ASN A 234 -39.05 1.37 -11.04
CA ASN A 234 -38.08 0.97 -10.04
C ASN A 234 -38.59 1.21 -8.60
N LEU A 235 -39.87 1.56 -8.37
CA LEU A 235 -40.42 1.76 -7.04
C LEU A 235 -41.43 0.67 -6.65
N VAL A 236 -41.36 0.25 -5.39
CA VAL A 236 -42.28 -0.73 -4.78
C VAL A 236 -42.80 -0.26 -3.42
N SER A 237 -44.00 -0.68 -3.06
CA SER A 237 -44.57 -0.40 -1.74
C SER A 237 -44.00 -1.37 -0.70
N VAL A 238 -43.42 -0.85 0.38
CA VAL A 238 -42.83 -1.64 1.46
C VAL A 238 -43.23 -1.07 2.82
N CYS A 239 -43.58 -1.91 3.80
CA CYS A 239 -43.88 -1.45 5.15
C CYS A 239 -42.62 -1.04 5.92
N ASP A 240 -42.76 -0.15 6.91
CA ASP A 240 -41.64 0.40 7.69
C ASP A 240 -40.69 -0.65 8.28
N ALA A 241 -41.22 -1.79 8.77
CA ALA A 241 -40.40 -2.87 9.30
C ALA A 241 -39.53 -3.52 8.22
N CYS A 242 -40.11 -3.85 7.06
CA CYS A 242 -39.38 -4.41 5.92
C CYS A 242 -38.40 -3.38 5.33
N HIS A 243 -38.79 -2.11 5.25
CA HIS A 243 -37.94 -1.03 4.74
C HIS A 243 -36.64 -0.90 5.56
N ARG A 244 -36.73 -1.00 6.89
CA ARG A 244 -35.55 -1.02 7.77
C ARG A 244 -34.71 -2.29 7.61
N LEU A 245 -35.34 -3.45 7.37
CA LEU A 245 -34.63 -4.71 7.16
C LEU A 245 -33.86 -4.71 5.83
N ILE A 246 -34.46 -4.18 4.76
CA ILE A 246 -33.83 -4.08 3.45
C ILE A 246 -32.61 -3.15 3.53
N HIS A 247 -32.72 -1.99 4.19
CA HIS A 247 -31.58 -1.08 4.40
C HIS A 247 -30.61 -1.50 5.53
N ARG A 248 -30.74 -2.71 6.09
CA ARG A 248 -29.86 -3.17 7.17
C ARG A 248 -28.42 -3.37 6.69
N THR A 249 -28.26 -4.00 5.53
CA THR A 249 -26.96 -4.21 4.87
C THR A 249 -27.11 -4.01 3.36
N ARG A 250 -26.00 -3.88 2.64
CA ARG A 250 -26.04 -3.84 1.17
C ARG A 250 -26.49 -5.16 0.58
N ALA A 251 -26.06 -6.28 1.19
CA ALA A 251 -26.46 -7.61 0.77
C ALA A 251 -27.99 -7.77 0.85
N SER A 252 -28.65 -7.20 1.87
CA SER A 252 -30.11 -7.23 1.95
C SER A 252 -30.80 -6.36 0.90
N GLU A 253 -30.20 -5.24 0.46
CA GLU A 253 -30.72 -4.45 -0.67
C GLU A 253 -30.60 -5.22 -1.99
N VAL A 254 -29.47 -5.91 -2.22
CA VAL A 254 -29.25 -6.75 -3.41
C VAL A 254 -30.17 -7.97 -3.41
N GLU A 255 -30.27 -8.69 -2.29
CA GLU A 255 -31.16 -9.84 -2.14
C GLU A 255 -32.63 -9.44 -2.36
N PHE A 256 -33.03 -8.25 -1.92
CA PHE A 256 -34.36 -7.72 -2.19
C PHE A 256 -34.57 -7.43 -3.68
N ALA A 257 -33.60 -6.79 -4.35
CA ALA A 257 -33.66 -6.49 -5.78
C ALA A 257 -33.79 -7.77 -6.64
N GLN A 258 -33.09 -8.84 -6.26
CA GLN A 258 -33.11 -10.14 -6.93
C GLN A 258 -34.49 -10.83 -6.89
N ARG A 259 -35.44 -10.36 -6.07
CA ARG A 259 -36.80 -10.93 -6.04
C ARG A 259 -37.67 -10.45 -7.20
N PHE A 260 -37.20 -9.48 -7.97
CA PHE A 260 -37.97 -8.87 -9.06
C PHE A 260 -37.39 -9.30 -10.41
N GLU A 261 -38.16 -10.10 -11.17
CA GLU A 261 -37.70 -10.69 -12.44
C GLU A 261 -37.19 -9.67 -13.46
N ALA A 262 -37.84 -8.51 -13.55
CA ALA A 262 -37.44 -7.41 -14.43
C ALA A 262 -36.03 -6.86 -14.14
N PHE A 263 -35.44 -7.20 -12.99
CA PHE A 263 -34.18 -6.65 -12.51
C PHE A 263 -33.14 -7.72 -12.13
N LEU A 264 -33.43 -9.01 -12.31
CA LEU A 264 -32.56 -10.13 -11.91
C LEU A 264 -31.10 -9.97 -12.41
N GLY A 265 -30.89 -9.75 -13.71
CA GLY A 265 -29.54 -9.58 -14.28
C GLY A 265 -28.83 -8.30 -13.85
N ARG A 266 -29.56 -7.20 -13.61
CA ARG A 266 -28.97 -5.93 -13.15
C ARG A 266 -28.58 -5.98 -11.68
N ALA A 267 -29.28 -6.78 -10.88
CA ALA A 267 -28.98 -6.97 -9.46
C ALA A 267 -27.69 -7.79 -9.23
N GLU A 268 -27.39 -8.75 -10.12
CA GLU A 268 -26.16 -9.55 -10.09
C GLU A 268 -24.90 -8.76 -10.47
N GLU A 269 -25.05 -7.72 -11.30
CA GLU A 269 -23.97 -6.83 -11.75
C GLU A 269 -23.67 -5.66 -10.79
N LEU A 270 -24.37 -5.56 -9.65
CA LEU A 270 -24.19 -4.47 -8.70
C LEU A 270 -22.79 -4.50 -8.07
N GLY A 271 -21.89 -3.66 -8.59
CA GLY A 271 -20.52 -3.52 -8.09
C GLY A 271 -20.41 -2.88 -6.71
N ASP A 272 -19.20 -2.92 -6.15
CA ASP A 272 -18.89 -2.31 -4.86
C ASP A 272 -19.01 -0.77 -4.89
N LEU A 273 -19.67 -0.21 -3.87
CA LEU A 273 -19.63 1.23 -3.61
C LEU A 273 -18.17 1.72 -3.44
N PRO A 274 -17.81 2.92 -3.93
CA PRO A 274 -16.54 3.53 -3.57
C PRO A 274 -16.41 3.58 -2.05
N SER A 275 -15.29 3.06 -1.54
CA SER A 275 -15.00 3.05 -0.11
C SER A 275 -15.14 4.47 0.45
N ARG A 276 -15.85 4.64 1.58
CA ARG A 276 -15.81 5.90 2.32
C ARG A 276 -14.35 6.29 2.51
N LYS A 277 -14.01 7.56 2.29
CA LYS A 277 -12.67 8.10 2.55
C LYS A 277 -12.33 7.77 4.02
N GLY A 278 -11.49 6.75 4.21
CA GLY A 278 -11.10 6.30 5.53
C GLY A 278 -10.26 7.36 6.23
N TYR A 279 -10.11 7.23 7.55
CA TYR A 279 -9.15 8.06 8.25
C TYR A 279 -7.74 7.74 7.73
N ARG A 280 -6.93 8.78 7.61
CA ARG A 280 -5.51 8.60 7.37
C ARG A 280 -4.88 7.95 8.61
N LEU A 281 -4.03 6.95 8.40
CA LEU A 281 -3.35 6.21 9.47
C LEU A 281 -1.86 6.50 9.40
N THR A 282 -1.22 6.69 10.56
CA THR A 282 0.23 6.89 10.71
C THR A 282 0.82 5.79 11.56
N ALA A 283 2.01 5.30 11.24
CA ALA A 283 2.64 4.25 12.03
C ALA A 283 2.97 4.74 13.45
N HIS A 284 2.81 3.85 14.42
CA HIS A 284 3.02 4.16 15.84
C HIS A 284 3.80 3.01 16.52
N PRO A 285 4.80 3.33 17.37
CA PRO A 285 5.66 2.35 18.01
C PRO A 285 4.99 1.70 19.23
N VAL A 286 5.00 0.36 19.28
CA VAL A 286 4.47 -0.45 20.39
C VAL A 286 5.56 -1.36 20.93
N GLY A 287 5.66 -1.49 22.25
CA GLY A 287 6.68 -2.32 22.90
C GLY A 287 6.50 -3.81 22.61
N VAL A 288 7.63 -4.52 22.52
CA VAL A 288 7.66 -5.98 22.46
C VAL A 288 7.50 -6.54 23.87
N ALA A 289 6.47 -7.36 24.09
CA ALA A 289 6.17 -7.98 25.37
C ALA A 289 6.95 -9.29 25.58
N SER A 290 7.02 -10.14 24.56
CA SER A 290 7.69 -11.44 24.65
C SER A 290 8.14 -11.95 23.28
N ILE A 291 9.06 -12.93 23.33
CA ILE A 291 9.52 -13.69 22.16
C ILE A 291 9.61 -15.18 22.53
N GLU A 292 9.15 -16.04 21.63
CA GLU A 292 9.18 -17.50 21.79
C GLU A 292 9.73 -18.17 20.54
N TYR A 293 10.52 -19.23 20.70
CA TYR A 293 10.94 -20.07 19.59
C TYR A 293 9.86 -21.08 19.23
N VAL A 294 9.40 -21.08 17.98
CA VAL A 294 8.26 -21.87 17.50
C VAL A 294 8.69 -23.10 16.70
N GLY A 295 9.99 -23.37 16.61
CA GLY A 295 10.54 -24.46 15.80
C GLY A 295 10.92 -24.05 14.39
N VAL A 296 11.33 -25.06 13.62
CA VAL A 296 11.61 -24.94 12.19
C VAL A 296 10.29 -25.00 11.44
N GLN A 297 10.01 -24.00 10.60
CA GLN A 297 8.79 -23.92 9.81
C GLN A 297 9.13 -23.50 8.39
N GLN A 298 8.27 -23.90 7.46
CA GLN A 298 8.28 -23.41 6.09
C GLN A 298 7.96 -21.90 6.08
N THR A 299 8.85 -21.08 5.51
CA THR A 299 8.71 -19.62 5.49
C THR A 299 8.54 -19.08 4.07
N TYR A 300 7.81 -17.96 3.99
CA TYR A 300 7.57 -17.24 2.73
C TYR A 300 7.80 -15.75 2.97
N ASP A 301 8.39 -15.08 1.99
CA ASP A 301 8.48 -13.62 1.95
C ASP A 301 7.59 -13.06 0.85
N LEU A 302 7.03 -11.87 1.08
CA LEU A 302 6.21 -11.18 0.10
C LEU A 302 7.00 -10.09 -0.62
N CYS A 303 6.81 -10.04 -1.94
CA CYS A 303 7.23 -8.90 -2.74
C CYS A 303 6.04 -7.97 -2.97
N VAL A 304 6.21 -6.71 -2.58
CA VAL A 304 5.19 -5.66 -2.70
C VAL A 304 5.65 -4.54 -3.62
N GLU A 305 4.78 -4.15 -4.56
CA GLU A 305 5.03 -3.05 -5.48
C GLU A 305 5.10 -1.70 -4.73
N GLY A 306 6.00 -0.82 -5.19
CA GLY A 306 6.13 0.54 -4.69
C GLY A 306 7.53 0.85 -4.16
N PRO A 307 7.80 2.14 -3.84
CA PRO A 307 9.16 2.60 -3.53
C PRO A 307 9.62 2.25 -2.11
N TRP A 308 8.71 1.90 -1.19
CA TRP A 308 9.01 1.81 0.24
C TRP A 308 9.38 0.41 0.74
N HIS A 309 9.40 -0.61 -0.13
CA HIS A 309 9.86 -1.98 0.19
C HIS A 309 9.47 -2.48 1.59
N ASN A 310 8.20 -2.30 1.97
CA ASN A 310 7.66 -2.77 3.24
C ASN A 310 6.18 -3.12 3.10
N PHE A 311 5.63 -3.80 4.11
CA PHE A 311 4.20 -4.04 4.23
C PHE A 311 3.80 -4.29 5.69
N VAL A 312 2.50 -4.36 5.94
CA VAL A 312 1.95 -4.68 7.25
C VAL A 312 1.56 -6.15 7.34
N ALA A 313 2.21 -6.91 8.22
CA ALA A 313 1.89 -8.29 8.57
C ALA A 313 1.33 -8.35 10.00
N ASN A 314 0.11 -8.88 10.19
CA ASN A 314 -0.57 -8.97 11.48
C ASN A 314 -0.58 -7.67 12.30
N GLY A 315 -0.58 -6.54 11.60
CA GLY A 315 -0.57 -5.24 12.22
C GLY A 315 0.82 -4.69 12.58
N ILE A 316 1.90 -5.30 12.11
CA ILE A 316 3.31 -4.91 12.35
C ILE A 316 3.96 -4.59 11.00
N VAL A 317 4.78 -3.53 10.94
CA VAL A 317 5.49 -3.13 9.72
C VAL A 317 6.74 -3.99 9.54
N VAL A 318 6.78 -4.71 8.43
CA VAL A 318 7.83 -5.68 8.10
C VAL A 318 8.42 -5.38 6.72
N HIS A 319 9.65 -5.83 6.52
CA HIS A 319 10.40 -5.57 5.30
C HIS A 319 9.92 -6.45 4.13
N ASN A 320 9.96 -5.90 2.92
CA ASN A 320 9.71 -6.59 1.66
C ASN A 320 11.03 -7.17 1.12
N SER A 321 11.05 -8.43 0.71
CA SER A 321 12.29 -9.06 0.25
C SER A 321 12.67 -8.68 -1.18
N PHE A 322 13.96 -8.33 -1.36
CA PHE A 322 14.70 -8.37 -2.63
C PHE A 322 15.54 -9.66 -2.62
N ASN A 323 15.48 -10.47 -3.68
CA ASN A 323 16.02 -11.84 -3.64
C ASN A 323 17.12 -12.09 -4.68
N GLU A 324 18.32 -12.36 -4.15
CA GLU A 324 19.37 -13.18 -4.76
C GLU A 324 19.40 -14.51 -3.99
N GLU A 325 19.56 -15.63 -4.69
CA GLU A 325 19.59 -16.97 -4.11
C GLU A 325 20.69 -17.07 -3.03
N SER A 326 20.28 -17.34 -1.79
CA SER A 326 21.20 -17.36 -0.66
C SER A 326 21.74 -18.76 -0.40
N ALA A 327 23.01 -18.97 -0.77
CA ALA A 327 23.77 -20.19 -0.48
C ALA A 327 23.96 -20.49 1.03
N ARG A 328 23.44 -19.65 1.94
CA ARG A 328 23.40 -19.95 3.39
C ARG A 328 22.31 -20.95 3.74
N TYR A 329 21.18 -20.87 3.04
CA TYR A 329 19.98 -21.64 3.33
C TYR A 329 19.79 -22.77 2.32
N HIS A 330 20.13 -22.52 1.05
CA HIS A 330 20.01 -23.49 -0.03
C HIS A 330 21.37 -24.05 -0.44
N LYS A 331 21.37 -25.32 -0.87
CA LYS A 331 22.52 -25.95 -1.51
C LYS A 331 22.59 -25.41 -2.94
N LEU A 332 23.74 -24.86 -3.34
CA LEU A 332 23.94 -24.40 -4.71
C LEU A 332 23.99 -25.59 -5.68
N ALA A 333 23.41 -25.42 -6.86
CA ALA A 333 23.49 -26.41 -7.93
C ALA A 333 24.94 -26.59 -8.41
N ASP A 334 25.24 -27.77 -8.94
CA ASP A 334 26.51 -28.04 -9.63
C ASP A 334 26.47 -27.42 -11.04
N ASP A 335 26.48 -26.09 -11.08
CA ASP A 335 26.36 -25.32 -12.31
C ASP A 335 27.38 -24.19 -12.30
N PHE A 336 28.36 -24.29 -13.20
CA PHE A 336 29.48 -23.38 -13.28
C PHE A 336 29.65 -22.82 -14.68
N TYR A 337 29.95 -21.53 -14.76
CA TYR A 337 30.33 -20.87 -15.99
C TYR A 337 31.66 -21.42 -16.52
N VAL A 338 31.61 -22.05 -17.68
CA VAL A 338 32.78 -22.39 -18.48
C VAL A 338 32.65 -21.66 -19.81
N PRO A 339 33.60 -20.78 -20.16
CA PRO A 339 33.50 -20.00 -21.41
C PRO A 339 33.57 -20.92 -22.64
N ASP A 340 32.96 -20.47 -23.72
CA ASP A 340 33.24 -21.02 -25.05
C ASP A 340 34.70 -20.76 -25.44
N ALA A 341 35.28 -21.62 -26.27
CA ALA A 341 36.68 -21.52 -26.69
C ALA A 341 37.02 -20.14 -27.27
N ALA A 342 36.11 -19.57 -28.06
CA ALA A 342 36.26 -18.25 -28.66
C ALA A 342 36.25 -17.10 -27.64
N ALA A 343 35.72 -17.30 -26.44
CA ALA A 343 35.70 -16.32 -25.36
C ALA A 343 36.95 -16.39 -24.47
N VAL A 344 37.78 -17.43 -24.60
CA VAL A 344 39.07 -17.52 -23.91
C VAL A 344 40.05 -16.53 -24.56
N ARG A 345 40.56 -15.60 -23.74
CA ARG A 345 41.31 -14.43 -24.22
C ARG A 345 42.48 -14.10 -23.32
N GLY A 346 43.57 -13.66 -23.95
CA GLY A 346 44.74 -13.09 -23.29
C GLY A 346 44.51 -11.60 -23.01
N GLN A 347 45.23 -11.06 -22.03
CA GLN A 347 45.22 -9.65 -21.71
C GLN A 347 46.61 -9.06 -22.02
N VAL A 348 46.64 -8.01 -22.85
CA VAL A 348 47.88 -7.33 -23.27
C VAL A 348 47.79 -5.87 -22.87
N GLY A 349 48.84 -5.32 -22.24
CA GLY A 349 48.92 -3.91 -21.84
C GLY A 349 49.02 -3.69 -20.33
N LYS A 350 48.79 -2.43 -19.89
CA LYS A 350 48.93 -2.02 -18.48
C LYS A 350 47.57 -2.02 -17.76
N PRO A 351 47.50 -2.19 -16.43
CA PRO A 351 46.26 -2.02 -15.67
C PRO A 351 45.62 -0.65 -15.98
N GLY A 352 44.37 -0.66 -16.46
CA GLY A 352 43.64 0.55 -16.91
C GLY A 352 43.78 0.91 -18.39
N ALA A 353 44.68 0.26 -19.13
CA ALA A 353 44.85 0.40 -20.58
C ALA A 353 45.34 -0.93 -21.18
N TYR A 354 44.44 -1.92 -21.23
CA TYR A 354 44.70 -3.25 -21.78
C TYR A 354 43.70 -3.60 -22.88
N THR A 355 44.14 -4.42 -23.82
CA THR A 355 43.33 -5.04 -24.87
C THR A 355 43.20 -6.53 -24.60
N PHE A 356 42.12 -7.12 -25.13
CA PHE A 356 41.92 -8.56 -25.11
C PHE A 356 42.18 -9.13 -26.49
N GLU A 357 42.96 -10.21 -26.55
CA GLU A 357 43.31 -10.91 -27.78
C GLU A 357 42.94 -12.38 -27.63
N THR A 358 42.54 -13.02 -28.73
CA THR A 358 42.24 -14.46 -28.72
C THR A 358 43.52 -15.24 -28.45
N VAL A 359 43.45 -16.20 -27.52
CA VAL A 359 44.55 -17.14 -27.33
C VAL A 359 44.53 -18.22 -28.42
N ASP A 360 45.61 -18.99 -28.52
CA ASP A 360 45.66 -20.17 -29.37
C ASP A 360 44.57 -21.20 -28.99
N GLY A 361 44.05 -21.92 -29.98
CA GLY A 361 42.94 -22.85 -29.80
C GLY A 361 43.26 -24.02 -28.87
N GLU A 362 44.50 -24.52 -28.87
CA GLU A 362 44.93 -25.59 -27.97
C GLU A 362 44.93 -25.09 -26.52
N LEU A 363 45.46 -23.87 -26.30
CA LEU A 363 45.45 -23.24 -24.98
C LEU A 363 44.04 -22.91 -24.49
N ALA A 364 43.13 -22.53 -25.39
CA ALA A 364 41.73 -22.27 -25.08
C ALA A 364 41.04 -23.53 -24.53
N GLU A 365 41.18 -24.66 -25.24
CA GLU A 365 40.59 -25.93 -24.80
C GLU A 365 41.24 -26.46 -23.52
N GLU A 366 42.58 -26.37 -23.40
CA GLU A 366 43.28 -26.75 -22.18
C GLU A 366 42.75 -25.96 -20.97
N THR A 367 42.51 -24.66 -21.14
CA THR A 367 41.95 -23.79 -20.09
C THR A 367 40.55 -24.23 -19.69
N ARG A 368 39.68 -24.55 -20.65
CA ARG A 368 38.30 -25.01 -20.38
C ARG A 368 38.29 -26.34 -19.64
N GLU A 369 39.08 -27.31 -20.06
CA GLU A 369 39.20 -28.60 -19.39
C GLU A 369 39.78 -28.47 -17.98
N ARG A 370 40.70 -27.52 -17.78
CA ARG A 370 41.22 -27.19 -16.45
C ARG A 370 40.14 -26.62 -15.54
N LEU A 371 39.30 -25.69 -16.03
CA LEU A 371 38.18 -25.13 -15.26
C LEU A 371 37.19 -26.22 -14.85
N LYS A 372 36.72 -27.04 -15.81
CA LYS A 372 35.79 -28.15 -15.55
C LYS A 372 36.30 -29.10 -14.47
N ARG A 373 37.57 -29.51 -14.57
CA ARG A 373 38.21 -30.42 -13.61
C ARG A 373 38.27 -29.82 -12.20
N ILE A 374 38.66 -28.55 -12.09
CA ILE A 374 38.77 -27.86 -10.80
C ILE A 374 37.38 -27.68 -10.18
N TYR A 375 36.39 -27.22 -10.95
CA TYR A 375 35.02 -27.03 -10.46
C TYR A 375 34.40 -28.33 -9.95
N ALA A 376 34.54 -29.43 -10.69
CA ALA A 376 34.06 -30.74 -10.25
C ALA A 376 34.70 -31.17 -8.92
N GLY A 377 36.01 -30.96 -8.77
CA GLY A 377 36.73 -31.25 -7.51
C GLY A 377 36.24 -30.40 -6.34
N LEU A 378 36.11 -29.08 -6.53
CA LEU A 378 35.63 -28.17 -5.48
C LEU A 378 34.18 -28.46 -5.07
N TYR A 379 33.33 -28.82 -6.02
CA TYR A 379 31.94 -29.19 -5.73
C TYR A 379 31.84 -30.52 -4.96
N ALA A 380 32.71 -31.50 -5.27
CA ALA A 380 32.80 -32.75 -4.51
C ALA A 380 33.22 -32.52 -3.04
N GLU A 381 34.20 -31.63 -2.80
CA GLU A 381 34.61 -31.23 -1.46
C GLU A 381 33.49 -30.47 -0.72
N TYR A 382 32.80 -29.56 -1.42
CA TYR A 382 31.62 -28.87 -0.88
C TYR A 382 30.56 -29.86 -0.36
N ASN A 383 30.26 -30.92 -1.14
CA ASN A 383 29.33 -31.97 -0.71
C ASN A 383 29.84 -32.75 0.50
N THR A 384 31.10 -33.16 0.47
CA THR A 384 31.74 -33.89 1.57
C THR A 384 31.69 -33.10 2.88
N MET A 385 32.01 -31.80 2.84
CA MET A 385 31.95 -30.93 4.01
C MET A 385 30.53 -30.87 4.61
N MET A 386 29.50 -30.77 3.76
CA MET A 386 28.11 -30.77 4.22
C MET A 386 27.69 -32.12 4.81
N GLU A 387 28.09 -33.23 4.20
CA GLU A 387 27.83 -34.59 4.71
C GLU A 387 28.49 -34.83 6.07
N GLN A 388 29.65 -34.20 6.31
CA GLN A 388 30.34 -34.19 7.61
C GLN A 388 29.73 -33.23 8.64
N GLY A 389 28.64 -32.53 8.30
CA GLY A 389 27.91 -31.64 9.21
C GLY A 389 28.45 -30.21 9.28
N VAL A 390 29.35 -29.79 8.37
CA VAL A 390 29.76 -28.38 8.29
C VAL A 390 28.59 -27.53 7.82
N ALA A 391 28.37 -26.39 8.48
CA ALA A 391 27.30 -25.46 8.12
C ALA A 391 27.44 -24.99 6.65
N LYS A 392 26.32 -24.99 5.90
CA LYS A 392 26.26 -24.60 4.48
C LYS A 392 26.92 -23.24 4.21
N GLU A 393 26.75 -22.28 5.11
CA GLU A 393 27.31 -20.94 4.97
C GLU A 393 28.84 -20.90 5.01
N LEU A 394 29.47 -21.87 5.67
CA LEU A 394 30.91 -22.06 5.72
C LEU A 394 31.38 -22.98 4.59
N ALA A 395 30.68 -24.09 4.36
CA ALA A 395 31.05 -25.06 3.32
C ALA A 395 31.15 -24.42 1.93
N ARG A 396 30.23 -23.51 1.58
CA ARG A 396 30.25 -22.79 0.30
C ARG A 396 31.48 -21.92 0.06
N ALA A 397 32.31 -21.64 1.08
CA ALA A 397 33.50 -20.82 0.92
C ALA A 397 34.55 -21.46 -0.02
N VAL A 398 34.45 -22.77 -0.25
CA VAL A 398 35.28 -23.50 -1.24
C VAL A 398 34.84 -23.23 -2.69
N LEU A 399 33.61 -22.75 -2.90
CA LEU A 399 33.04 -22.58 -4.24
C LEU A 399 33.55 -21.28 -4.89
N PRO A 400 34.04 -21.33 -6.14
CA PRO A 400 34.55 -20.17 -6.85
C PRO A 400 33.44 -19.27 -7.41
N PHE A 401 33.79 -18.03 -7.78
CA PHE A 401 32.89 -17.07 -8.45
C PHE A 401 32.34 -17.54 -9.81
N GLY A 402 32.84 -18.65 -10.34
CA GLY A 402 32.29 -19.25 -11.55
C GLY A 402 30.95 -19.96 -11.33
N ILE A 403 30.52 -20.19 -10.09
CA ILE A 403 29.23 -20.85 -9.82
C ILE A 403 28.06 -19.94 -10.22
N TYR A 404 27.04 -20.50 -10.86
CA TYR A 404 25.83 -19.77 -11.19
C TYR A 404 25.00 -19.48 -9.93
N THR A 405 24.32 -18.34 -9.97
CA THR A 405 23.33 -17.90 -8.98
C THR A 405 22.10 -17.36 -9.71
N GLN A 406 20.97 -17.35 -9.03
CA GLN A 406 19.72 -16.83 -9.56
C GLN A 406 19.25 -15.64 -8.73
N PHE A 407 18.77 -14.60 -9.40
CA PHE A 407 18.18 -13.45 -8.74
C PHE A 407 17.06 -12.85 -9.58
N TYR A 408 16.12 -12.20 -8.89
CA TYR A 408 15.10 -11.40 -9.55
C TYR A 408 15.58 -9.96 -9.64
N TRP A 409 15.36 -9.35 -10.80
CA TRP A 409 15.80 -7.98 -11.06
C TRP A 409 14.63 -7.11 -11.53
N THR A 410 14.21 -6.19 -10.65
CA THR A 410 13.13 -5.22 -10.93
C THR A 410 13.71 -3.83 -11.08
N LEU A 411 13.32 -3.15 -12.16
CA LEU A 411 13.76 -1.79 -12.44
C LEU A 411 12.75 -1.05 -13.31
N ASN A 412 12.75 0.28 -13.22
CA ASN A 412 12.01 1.13 -14.15
C ASN A 412 12.80 1.36 -15.45
N ALA A 413 12.12 1.85 -16.49
CA ALA A 413 12.71 2.06 -17.82
C ALA A 413 13.91 3.03 -17.81
N ARG A 414 13.94 4.03 -16.92
CA ARG A 414 15.08 4.96 -16.79
C ARG A 414 16.32 4.26 -16.25
N SER A 415 16.16 3.51 -15.17
CA SER A 415 17.22 2.66 -14.61
C SER A 415 17.70 1.63 -15.63
N LEU A 416 16.80 1.10 -16.47
CA LEU A 416 17.13 0.14 -17.51
C LEU A 416 18.02 0.77 -18.59
N MET A 417 17.64 1.94 -19.10
CA MET A 417 18.44 2.68 -20.08
C MET A 417 19.83 3.02 -19.54
N ASN A 418 19.94 3.42 -18.27
CA ASN A 418 21.24 3.66 -17.63
C ASN A 418 22.08 2.37 -17.52
N PHE A 419 21.47 1.24 -17.14
CA PHE A 419 22.14 -0.05 -17.14
C PHE A 419 22.66 -0.41 -18.53
N LEU A 420 21.80 -0.31 -19.56
CA LEU A 420 22.18 -0.64 -20.94
C LEU A 420 23.31 0.26 -21.46
N SER A 421 23.33 1.55 -21.09
CA SER A 421 24.41 2.47 -21.48
C SER A 421 25.78 2.08 -20.91
N LEU A 422 25.79 1.42 -19.75
CA LEU A 422 27.03 1.03 -19.05
C LEU A 422 27.44 -0.42 -19.35
N ARG A 423 26.45 -1.30 -19.54
CA ARG A 423 26.67 -2.76 -19.58
C ARG A 423 26.53 -3.34 -20.98
N ASN A 424 25.81 -2.69 -21.90
CA ASN A 424 25.87 -3.00 -23.32
C ASN A 424 26.83 -2.02 -24.03
N SER A 425 28.10 -2.12 -23.65
CA SER A 425 29.22 -1.27 -24.12
C SER A 425 30.44 -2.15 -24.38
N GLU A 426 31.27 -1.81 -25.37
CA GLU A 426 32.47 -2.57 -25.71
C GLU A 426 33.49 -2.69 -24.56
N PHE A 427 33.49 -1.72 -23.64
CA PHE A 427 34.39 -1.69 -22.48
C PHE A 427 33.89 -2.54 -21.30
N ALA A 428 32.63 -3.00 -21.34
CA ALA A 428 32.11 -3.90 -20.32
C ALA A 428 32.65 -5.32 -20.52
N GLN A 429 32.76 -6.07 -19.43
CA GLN A 429 33.13 -7.48 -19.46
C GLN A 429 32.17 -8.26 -20.38
N TYR A 430 32.69 -9.23 -21.14
CA TYR A 430 31.90 -9.94 -22.16
C TYR A 430 30.65 -10.58 -21.57
N GLU A 431 30.77 -11.27 -20.43
CA GLU A 431 29.67 -11.99 -19.80
C GLU A 431 28.49 -11.07 -19.49
N ILE A 432 28.71 -9.88 -18.90
CA ILE A 432 27.60 -8.96 -18.58
C ILE A 432 26.99 -8.32 -19.85
N ARG A 433 27.76 -8.20 -20.94
CA ARG A 433 27.23 -7.71 -22.22
C ARG A 433 26.20 -8.68 -22.80
N VAL A 434 26.46 -9.98 -22.74
CA VAL A 434 25.52 -11.01 -23.21
C VAL A 434 24.17 -10.90 -22.49
N TYR A 435 24.18 -10.68 -21.17
CA TYR A 435 22.94 -10.41 -20.42
C TYR A 435 22.29 -9.08 -20.82
N ALA A 436 23.08 -8.02 -20.98
CA ALA A 436 22.56 -6.71 -21.37
C ALA A 436 21.91 -6.73 -22.77
N GLU A 437 22.49 -7.45 -23.73
CA GLU A 437 21.92 -7.68 -25.06
C GLU A 437 20.59 -8.44 -24.97
N ALA A 438 20.52 -9.49 -24.15
CA ALA A 438 19.29 -10.25 -23.93
C ALA A 438 18.20 -9.37 -23.31
N VAL A 439 18.53 -8.58 -22.30
CA VAL A 439 17.60 -7.64 -21.64
C VAL A 439 17.14 -6.55 -22.61
N GLU A 440 18.03 -6.03 -23.46
CA GLU A 440 17.66 -5.02 -24.45
C GLU A 440 16.67 -5.54 -25.49
N ARG A 441 16.73 -6.82 -25.87
CA ARG A 441 15.69 -7.42 -26.73
C ARG A 441 14.30 -7.32 -26.09
N PHE A 442 14.18 -7.60 -24.80
CA PHE A 442 12.91 -7.43 -24.08
C PHE A 442 12.49 -5.95 -24.01
N PHE A 443 13.44 -5.03 -23.83
CA PHE A 443 13.16 -3.59 -23.85
C PHE A 443 12.61 -3.13 -25.21
N ALA A 444 13.25 -3.55 -26.30
CA ALA A 444 12.81 -3.26 -27.67
C ALA A 444 11.43 -3.84 -27.98
N GLU A 445 11.14 -5.06 -27.51
CA GLU A 445 9.84 -5.71 -27.70
C GLU A 445 8.72 -5.00 -26.92
N LYS A 446 8.95 -4.68 -25.64
CA LYS A 446 7.90 -4.15 -24.76
C LYS A 446 7.71 -2.64 -24.87
N MET A 447 8.76 -1.88 -25.22
CA MET A 447 8.74 -0.42 -25.30
C MET A 447 9.42 0.08 -26.58
N PRO A 448 8.93 -0.29 -27.77
CA PRO A 448 9.65 -0.07 -29.04
C PRO A 448 9.92 1.41 -29.35
N VAL A 449 8.98 2.31 -29.05
CA VAL A 449 9.15 3.75 -29.28
C VAL A 449 10.23 4.32 -28.35
N THR A 450 10.19 3.96 -27.06
CA THR A 450 11.19 4.42 -26.08
C THR A 450 12.58 3.86 -26.40
N HIS A 451 12.67 2.59 -26.80
CA HIS A 451 13.90 1.97 -27.24
C HIS A 451 14.47 2.67 -28.48
N ALA A 452 13.66 2.91 -29.52
CA ALA A 452 14.08 3.61 -30.73
C ALA A 452 14.67 5.00 -30.41
N CYS A 453 14.00 5.79 -29.57
CA CYS A 453 14.52 7.08 -29.12
C CYS A 453 15.83 6.91 -28.32
N PHE A 454 15.91 5.94 -27.41
CA PHE A 454 17.13 5.67 -26.65
C PHE A 454 18.33 5.38 -27.58
N ILE A 455 18.13 4.62 -28.66
CA ILE A 455 19.16 4.38 -29.68
C ILE A 455 19.51 5.67 -30.43
N GLU A 456 18.50 6.38 -30.94
CA GLU A 456 18.66 7.60 -31.73
C GLU A 456 19.45 8.68 -30.98
N PHE A 457 19.19 8.85 -29.68
CA PHE A 457 19.86 9.83 -28.83
C PHE A 457 21.16 9.31 -28.19
N GLY A 458 21.80 8.33 -28.82
CA GLY A 458 23.16 7.89 -28.48
C GLY A 458 23.25 7.01 -27.23
N ARG A 459 22.20 6.24 -26.94
CA ARG A 459 22.14 5.26 -25.83
C ARG A 459 22.42 5.88 -24.47
N ARG A 460 21.94 7.11 -24.25
CA ARG A 460 22.05 7.83 -22.98
C ARG A 460 20.72 7.79 -22.24
N SER A 461 20.78 7.50 -20.94
CA SER A 461 19.59 7.62 -20.09
C SER A 461 19.12 9.09 -20.03
N PRO A 462 17.80 9.34 -20.11
CA PRO A 462 17.23 10.67 -19.85
C PRO A 462 17.34 11.08 -18.37
#